data_AF-A0A0F9K0Y4-F1
#
_entry.id   AF-A0A0F9K0Y4-F1
#
_cell.length_a   1.000
_cell.length_b   1.000
_cell.length_c   1.000
_cell.angle_alpha   90.00
_cell.angle_beta   90.00
_cell.angle_gamma   90.00
#
_symmetry.space_group_name_H-M   'P 1'
#
loop_
_entity.id
_entity.type
_entity.pdbx_description
1 polymer ?
#
loop_
_entity_poly.entity_id
_entity_poly.type
_entity_poly.pdbx_seq_one_letter_code
_entity_poly.pdbx_strand_id
1 'polypeptide(L)'
;MEKVKKNNFTKTTLQTYIITKCERRLFHGLSKNKPHFWLNPIRQTKPSKRIPIANDLLMELGKNYEKKVYTQLKHLKNSIYNETGGEVGKLLVNPAKFLEIYNSLLKQPKEDFILLECQYRIPLKFFKSIFPTKNGISEIPVDYGSQRPDIMIIGNSMDDYEKDVYELLSNGKYRKIPEDQLDQRFGINIFDIKKTQEERIGTKHFVEIFYYMLSLASFLKENGLDHKFFIRANFNGIFHESDQDTFNLIRSIQDIIFYEFVSIIPWEESRRVFLKIANKIRNLWLSSPCQIETTVPNLHQGCGYCQYIEDCKETLGCTDTSNPSDWSVKLIPFTSPSIAEQLIREYNCKTVGELYKKIDSFTVGSIPRPLYPELPFLKIKAESLIKNKFIYPEYDQTHS
;
A
#
# COMPACT_ATOMS: atom_id res chain seq x y z
N MET A 1 12.25 20.96 -21.92
CA MET A 1 11.15 20.34 -21.14
C MET A 1 11.74 19.73 -19.89
N GLU A 2 11.57 20.36 -18.72
CA GLU A 2 11.84 19.68 -17.44
C GLU A 2 10.94 18.44 -17.37
N LYS A 3 11.56 17.25 -17.24
CA LYS A 3 10.80 16.03 -16.95
C LYS A 3 10.11 16.25 -15.60
N VAL A 4 8.78 16.38 -15.60
CA VAL A 4 7.97 16.42 -14.38
C VAL A 4 8.42 15.27 -13.48
N LYS A 5 8.99 15.60 -12.31
CA LYS A 5 9.43 14.60 -11.35
C LYS A 5 8.20 13.79 -10.92
N LYS A 6 8.17 12.50 -11.24
CA LYS A 6 7.09 11.59 -10.83
C LYS A 6 7.06 11.50 -9.30
N ASN A 7 5.88 11.65 -8.70
CA ASN A 7 5.68 11.48 -7.26
C ASN A 7 6.28 10.16 -6.76
N ASN A 8 6.96 10.19 -5.62
CA ASN A 8 7.60 9.02 -5.03
C ASN A 8 6.97 8.61 -3.68
N PHE A 9 5.96 9.36 -3.21
CA PHE A 9 5.02 8.90 -2.20
C PHE A 9 3.62 8.74 -2.81
N THR A 10 3.24 7.48 -3.07
CA THR A 10 2.03 7.10 -3.82
C THR A 10 1.35 5.88 -3.21
N LYS A 11 0.08 5.61 -3.61
CA LYS A 11 -0.63 4.37 -3.26
C LYS A 11 0.18 3.10 -3.55
N THR A 12 0.84 3.05 -4.70
CA THR A 12 1.69 1.93 -5.12
C THR A 12 2.87 1.72 -4.17
N THR A 13 3.41 2.80 -3.57
CA THR A 13 4.49 2.71 -2.58
C THR A 13 4.02 1.99 -1.32
N LEU A 14 2.82 2.34 -0.82
CA LEU A 14 2.20 1.70 0.35
C LEU A 14 1.86 0.24 0.05
N GLN A 15 1.21 -0.04 -1.09
CA GLN A 15 0.85 -1.39 -1.54
C GLN A 15 2.06 -2.31 -1.67
N THR A 16 3.12 -1.80 -2.29
CA THR A 16 4.38 -2.53 -2.44
C THR A 16 4.97 -2.91 -1.09
N TYR A 17 4.93 -1.99 -0.12
CA TYR A 17 5.44 -2.30 1.22
C TYR A 17 4.58 -3.33 1.95
N ILE A 18 3.26 -3.36 1.76
CA ILE A 18 2.40 -4.40 2.34
C ILE A 18 2.79 -5.79 1.83
N ILE A 19 3.00 -5.91 0.51
CA ILE A 19 3.33 -7.17 -0.14
C ILE A 19 4.72 -7.64 0.26
N THR A 20 5.69 -6.72 0.29
CA THR A 20 7.12 -7.08 0.46
C THR A 20 7.60 -7.02 1.90
N LYS A 21 6.96 -6.22 2.74
CA LYS A 21 7.41 -5.85 4.09
C LYS A 21 8.88 -5.42 4.15
N CYS A 22 9.43 -4.92 3.04
CA CYS A 22 10.85 -4.61 2.88
C CYS A 22 11.10 -3.13 3.13
N GLU A 23 11.67 -2.81 4.31
CA GLU A 23 11.97 -1.43 4.70
C GLU A 23 13.02 -0.80 3.78
N ARG A 24 14.03 -1.56 3.38
CA ARG A 24 15.05 -1.09 2.41
C ARG A 24 14.41 -0.64 1.10
N ARG A 25 13.48 -1.43 0.55
CA ARG A 25 12.74 -1.07 -0.67
C ARG A 25 11.88 0.19 -0.47
N LEU A 26 11.18 0.29 0.66
CA LEU A 26 10.39 1.46 1.00
C LEU A 26 11.27 2.71 1.10
N PHE A 27 12.39 2.62 1.80
CA PHE A 27 13.36 3.70 1.99
C PHE A 27 13.91 4.22 0.67
N HIS A 28 14.37 3.35 -0.23
CA HIS A 28 14.80 3.76 -1.57
C HIS A 28 13.69 4.41 -2.41
N GLY A 29 12.44 3.95 -2.24
CA GLY A 29 11.28 4.58 -2.88
C GLY A 29 11.10 6.03 -2.42
N LEU A 30 11.12 6.24 -1.11
CA LEU A 30 10.94 7.55 -0.49
C LEU A 30 12.12 8.50 -0.72
N SER A 31 13.35 7.97 -0.83
CA SER A 31 14.55 8.79 -1.06
C SER A 31 14.75 9.20 -2.51
N LYS A 32 14.05 8.58 -3.46
CA LYS A 32 14.33 8.66 -4.91
C LYS A 32 14.52 10.08 -5.45
N ASN A 33 13.61 11.00 -5.12
CA ASN A 33 13.61 12.34 -5.71
C ASN A 33 14.33 13.39 -4.85
N LYS A 34 14.47 13.13 -3.55
CA LYS A 34 15.07 14.03 -2.56
C LYS A 34 16.07 13.28 -1.65
N PRO A 35 17.14 12.67 -2.22
CA PRO A 35 17.98 11.74 -1.47
C PRO A 35 18.73 12.37 -0.30
N HIS A 36 19.02 13.67 -0.33
CA HIS A 36 19.73 14.39 0.74
C HIS A 36 18.96 14.42 2.08
N PHE A 37 17.63 14.27 2.06
CA PHE A 37 16.83 14.13 3.28
C PHE A 37 16.96 12.74 3.91
N TRP A 38 17.30 11.72 3.12
CA TRP A 38 17.19 10.33 3.51
C TRP A 38 18.56 9.65 3.69
N LEU A 39 19.53 9.96 2.84
CA LEU A 39 20.80 9.23 2.70
C LEU A 39 21.98 10.07 3.19
N ASN A 40 22.82 9.47 4.03
CA ASN A 40 24.13 9.98 4.38
C ASN A 40 25.15 8.81 4.49
N PRO A 41 26.11 8.67 3.56
CA PRO A 41 26.37 9.57 2.43
C PRO A 41 25.30 9.44 1.33
N ILE A 42 25.15 10.51 0.54
CA ILE A 42 24.32 10.46 -0.67
C ILE A 42 25.00 9.51 -1.67
N ARG A 43 24.24 8.56 -2.23
CA ARG A 43 24.73 7.65 -3.27
C ARG A 43 23.67 7.36 -4.31
N GLN A 44 24.10 7.03 -5.52
CA GLN A 44 23.22 6.58 -6.59
C GLN A 44 22.85 5.11 -6.39
N THR A 45 21.57 4.79 -6.52
CA THR A 45 21.10 3.40 -6.46
C THR A 45 21.50 2.65 -7.72
N LYS A 46 22.05 1.44 -7.56
CA LYS A 46 22.38 0.62 -8.73
C LYS A 46 21.12 0.20 -9.50
N PRO A 47 21.12 0.33 -10.84
CA PRO A 47 19.98 -0.09 -11.65
C PRO A 47 19.83 -1.61 -11.61
N SER A 48 18.58 -2.08 -11.66
CA SER A 48 18.29 -3.50 -11.82
C SER A 48 18.85 -4.00 -13.16
N LYS A 49 19.61 -5.10 -13.13
CA LYS A 49 20.03 -5.84 -14.34
C LYS A 49 18.84 -6.49 -15.06
N ARG A 50 17.68 -6.62 -14.39
CA ARG A 50 16.47 -7.23 -14.93
C ARG A 50 15.49 -6.17 -15.40
N ILE A 51 14.91 -6.39 -16.58
CA ILE A 51 13.83 -5.57 -17.13
C ILE A 51 12.56 -5.85 -16.31
N PRO A 52 11.91 -4.84 -15.71
CA PRO A 52 10.60 -5.01 -15.10
C PRO A 52 9.63 -5.52 -16.16
N ILE A 53 8.94 -6.63 -15.91
CA ILE A 53 7.86 -7.08 -16.79
C ILE A 53 6.72 -6.07 -16.65
N ALA A 54 6.57 -5.19 -17.64
CA ALA A 54 5.38 -4.37 -17.79
C ALA A 54 4.27 -5.31 -18.27
N ASN A 55 3.26 -5.53 -17.44
CA ASN A 55 2.13 -6.38 -17.81
C ASN A 55 1.04 -5.49 -18.45
N ASP A 56 1.34 -4.96 -19.64
CA ASP A 56 0.48 -4.03 -20.38
C ASP A 56 -0.93 -4.59 -20.56
N LEU A 57 -1.03 -5.91 -20.79
CA LEU A 57 -2.31 -6.62 -20.86
C LEU A 57 -3.13 -6.51 -19.57
N LEU A 58 -2.53 -6.69 -18.39
CA LEU A 58 -3.26 -6.52 -17.13
C LEU A 58 -3.74 -5.07 -16.94
N MET A 59 -2.94 -4.09 -17.36
CA MET A 59 -3.33 -2.68 -17.30
C MET A 59 -4.49 -2.39 -18.24
N GLU A 60 -4.45 -2.92 -19.46
CA GLU A 60 -5.52 -2.77 -20.44
C GLU A 60 -6.82 -3.44 -19.97
N LEU A 61 -6.73 -4.69 -19.48
CA LEU A 61 -7.87 -5.40 -18.91
C LEU A 61 -8.49 -4.62 -17.74
N GLY A 62 -7.66 -4.08 -16.83
CA GLY A 62 -8.12 -3.24 -15.73
C GLY A 62 -8.91 -2.03 -16.22
N LYS A 63 -8.39 -1.28 -17.20
CA LYS A 63 -9.07 -0.12 -17.79
C LYS A 63 -10.37 -0.50 -18.49
N ASN A 64 -10.38 -1.62 -19.21
CA ASN A 64 -11.58 -2.08 -19.91
C ASN A 64 -12.70 -2.43 -18.92
N TYR A 65 -12.35 -3.04 -17.79
CA TYR A 65 -13.30 -3.33 -16.73
C TYR A 65 -13.80 -2.06 -16.02
N GLU A 66 -12.91 -1.13 -15.70
CA GLU A 66 -13.25 0.17 -15.12
C GLU A 66 -14.25 0.95 -15.98
N LYS A 67 -14.04 0.96 -17.31
CA LYS A 67 -14.99 1.53 -18.27
C LYS A 67 -16.37 0.90 -18.20
N LYS A 68 -16.47 -0.42 -18.06
CA LYS A 68 -17.77 -1.13 -17.94
C LYS A 68 -18.53 -0.67 -16.70
N VAL A 69 -17.85 -0.57 -15.56
CA VAL A 69 -18.45 -0.07 -14.32
C VAL A 69 -18.94 1.37 -14.52
N TYR A 70 -18.11 2.23 -15.09
CA TYR A 70 -18.48 3.62 -15.36
C TYR A 70 -19.66 3.76 -16.31
N THR A 71 -19.76 2.93 -17.36
CA THR A 71 -20.93 2.95 -18.26
C THR A 71 -22.22 2.77 -17.47
N GLN A 72 -22.28 1.85 -16.50
CA GLN A 72 -23.47 1.66 -15.68
C GLN A 72 -23.70 2.86 -14.73
N LEU A 73 -22.66 3.29 -14.01
CA LEU A 73 -22.79 4.36 -13.02
C LEU A 73 -23.17 5.71 -13.66
N LYS A 74 -22.75 6.00 -14.90
CA LYS A 74 -23.14 7.22 -15.62
C LYS A 74 -24.66 7.37 -15.79
N HIS A 75 -25.39 6.25 -15.87
CA HIS A 75 -26.83 6.25 -16.06
C HIS A 75 -27.63 6.42 -14.76
N LEU A 76 -26.97 6.31 -13.61
CA LEU A 76 -27.61 6.54 -12.33
C LEU A 76 -27.93 8.03 -12.11
N LYS A 77 -29.02 8.28 -11.40
CA LYS A 77 -29.42 9.64 -11.01
C LYS A 77 -28.31 10.28 -10.16
N ASN A 78 -28.08 11.58 -10.37
CA ASN A 78 -27.07 12.38 -9.64
C ASN A 78 -25.62 11.92 -9.79
N SER A 79 -25.31 11.19 -10.85
CA SER A 79 -23.94 10.93 -11.25
C SER A 79 -23.28 12.19 -11.81
N ILE A 80 -22.19 12.61 -11.17
CA ILE A 80 -21.36 13.76 -11.54
C ILE A 80 -20.03 13.23 -12.05
N TYR A 81 -19.71 13.54 -13.28
CA TYR A 81 -18.44 13.16 -13.91
C TYR A 81 -18.04 14.17 -14.97
N ASN A 82 -16.76 14.19 -15.31
CA ASN A 82 -16.28 14.85 -16.52
C ASN A 82 -16.13 13.80 -17.62
N GLU A 83 -16.37 14.19 -18.87
CA GLU A 83 -16.14 13.33 -20.02
C GLU A 83 -15.01 13.91 -20.88
N THR A 84 -14.05 13.06 -21.26
CA THR A 84 -12.91 13.47 -22.09
C THR A 84 -12.62 12.35 -23.07
N GLY A 85 -12.83 12.61 -24.37
CA GLY A 85 -12.63 11.59 -25.41
C GLY A 85 -13.59 10.39 -25.30
N GLY A 86 -14.80 10.58 -24.78
CA GLY A 86 -15.79 9.51 -24.57
C GLY A 86 -15.55 8.64 -23.33
N GLU A 87 -14.55 8.97 -22.51
CA GLU A 87 -14.23 8.27 -21.27
C GLU A 87 -14.50 9.18 -20.06
N VAL A 88 -14.74 8.56 -18.89
CA VAL A 88 -14.78 9.32 -17.63
C VAL A 88 -13.40 9.92 -17.40
N GLY A 89 -13.38 11.25 -17.42
CA GLY A 89 -12.21 12.04 -17.14
C GLY A 89 -12.14 12.47 -15.68
N LYS A 90 -10.98 13.00 -15.31
CA LYS A 90 -10.73 13.59 -14.01
C LYS A 90 -11.75 14.69 -13.68
N LEU A 91 -12.45 14.54 -12.55
CA LEU A 91 -13.31 15.56 -11.96
C LEU A 91 -12.57 16.29 -10.84
N LEU A 92 -12.20 17.55 -11.05
CA LEU A 92 -11.57 18.35 -9.98
C LEU A 92 -12.60 18.78 -8.95
N VAL A 93 -12.39 18.39 -7.69
CA VAL A 93 -13.27 18.76 -6.58
C VAL A 93 -12.53 19.67 -5.61
N ASN A 94 -13.16 20.79 -5.31
CA ASN A 94 -12.71 21.83 -4.39
C ASN A 94 -13.81 22.09 -3.34
N PRO A 95 -13.56 22.94 -2.33
CA PRO A 95 -14.56 23.21 -1.30
C PRO A 95 -15.89 23.74 -1.85
N ALA A 96 -15.87 24.53 -2.92
CA ALA A 96 -17.09 25.07 -3.53
C ALA A 96 -17.99 23.96 -4.11
N LYS A 97 -17.41 22.93 -4.74
CA LYS A 97 -18.18 21.78 -5.25
C LYS A 97 -18.82 20.96 -4.13
N PHE A 98 -18.13 20.80 -2.99
CA PHE A 98 -18.72 20.20 -1.79
C PHE A 98 -19.90 21.02 -1.26
N LEU A 99 -19.80 22.34 -1.22
CA LEU A 99 -20.90 23.21 -0.79
C LEU A 99 -22.10 23.17 -1.74
N GLU A 100 -21.88 23.08 -3.05
CA GLU A 100 -22.93 22.88 -4.05
C GLU A 100 -23.71 21.58 -3.80
N ILE A 101 -22.99 20.49 -3.56
CA ILE A 101 -23.58 19.17 -3.24
C ILE A 101 -24.33 19.24 -1.92
N TYR A 102 -23.74 19.83 -0.87
CA TYR A 102 -24.38 20.02 0.43
C TYR A 102 -25.73 20.76 0.31
N ASN A 103 -25.75 21.88 -0.41
CA ASN A 103 -26.96 22.67 -0.60
C ASN A 103 -28.05 21.94 -1.39
N SER A 104 -27.64 21.03 -2.27
CA SER A 104 -28.57 20.18 -3.03
C SER A 104 -29.16 19.09 -2.13
N LEU A 105 -28.31 18.41 -1.35
CA LEU A 105 -28.72 17.40 -0.38
C LEU A 105 -29.61 17.97 0.73
N LEU A 106 -29.41 19.21 1.18
CA LEU A 106 -30.34 19.86 2.12
C LEU A 106 -31.77 19.97 1.59
N LYS A 107 -31.96 20.09 0.26
CA LYS A 107 -33.28 20.13 -0.36
C LYS A 107 -33.86 18.73 -0.58
N GLN A 108 -32.99 17.73 -0.70
CA GLN A 108 -33.34 16.34 -1.03
C GLN A 108 -32.47 15.37 -0.20
N PRO A 109 -32.69 15.27 1.13
CA PRO A 109 -31.78 14.60 2.06
C PRO A 109 -31.70 13.07 1.90
N LYS A 110 -32.65 12.48 1.16
CA LYS A 110 -32.68 11.04 0.83
C LYS A 110 -31.96 10.70 -0.47
N GLU A 111 -31.47 11.70 -1.19
CA GLU A 111 -30.69 11.46 -2.41
C GLU A 111 -29.21 11.31 -2.07
N ASP A 112 -28.49 10.65 -2.96
CA ASP A 112 -27.03 10.63 -2.93
C ASP A 112 -26.49 11.17 -4.25
N PHE A 113 -25.24 11.63 -4.22
CA PHE A 113 -24.47 11.99 -5.39
C PHE A 113 -23.35 10.98 -5.62
N ILE A 114 -23.14 10.57 -6.87
CA ILE A 114 -22.03 9.69 -7.27
C ILE A 114 -21.03 10.51 -8.05
N LEU A 115 -19.82 10.67 -7.52
CA LEU A 115 -18.73 11.38 -8.18
C LEU A 115 -17.76 10.35 -8.74
N LEU A 116 -17.55 10.37 -10.06
CA LEU A 116 -16.60 9.48 -10.72
C LEU A 116 -15.28 10.21 -10.97
N GLU A 117 -14.16 9.52 -10.72
CA GLU A 117 -12.79 10.04 -10.91
C GLU A 117 -12.54 11.39 -10.20
N CYS A 118 -13.08 11.51 -8.98
CA CYS A 118 -13.03 12.70 -8.15
C CYS A 118 -11.61 12.96 -7.64
N GLN A 119 -10.97 14.03 -8.10
CA GLN A 119 -9.63 14.44 -7.69
C GLN A 119 -9.67 15.62 -6.71
N TYR A 120 -9.06 15.45 -5.54
CA TYR A 120 -8.87 16.50 -4.54
C TYR A 120 -7.41 16.64 -4.11
N ARG A 121 -7.04 17.83 -3.63
CA ARG A 121 -5.70 18.11 -3.10
C ARG A 121 -5.58 17.54 -1.68
N ILE A 122 -4.53 16.76 -1.43
CA ILE A 122 -4.23 16.34 -0.05
C ILE A 122 -3.68 17.56 0.72
N PRO A 123 -4.20 17.86 1.92
CA PRO A 123 -3.71 18.96 2.72
C PRO A 123 -2.29 18.73 3.27
N LEU A 124 -1.52 19.80 3.42
CA LEU A 124 -0.13 19.71 3.91
C LEU A 124 -0.07 19.13 5.34
N LYS A 125 -1.06 19.43 6.18
CA LYS A 125 -1.16 18.92 7.55
C LYS A 125 -1.19 17.38 7.60
N PHE A 126 -1.84 16.74 6.63
CA PHE A 126 -1.86 15.29 6.52
C PHE A 126 -0.44 14.73 6.33
N PHE A 127 0.35 15.28 5.40
CA PHE A 127 1.73 14.83 5.20
C PHE A 127 2.62 15.13 6.40
N LYS A 128 2.43 16.27 7.08
CA LYS A 128 3.16 16.58 8.32
C LYS A 128 2.86 15.59 9.45
N SER A 129 1.71 14.91 9.43
CA SER A 129 1.44 13.83 10.38
C SER A 129 2.29 12.58 10.12
N ILE A 130 2.66 12.31 8.86
CA ILE A 130 3.48 11.16 8.46
C ILE A 130 4.98 11.52 8.50
N PHE A 131 5.32 12.71 8.03
CA PHE A 131 6.65 13.30 7.97
C PHE A 131 6.71 14.53 8.88
N PRO A 132 6.79 14.35 10.21
CA PRO A 132 6.87 15.47 11.15
C PRO A 132 8.13 16.30 10.93
N THR A 133 8.07 17.58 11.29
CA THR A 133 9.24 18.46 11.28
C THR A 133 10.38 17.88 12.10
N LYS A 134 11.59 17.88 11.54
CA LYS A 134 12.79 17.31 12.16
C LYS A 134 13.96 18.27 11.98
N ASN A 135 14.72 18.56 13.04
CA ASN A 135 15.95 19.38 12.99
C ASN A 135 15.77 20.72 12.24
N GLY A 136 14.64 21.41 12.43
CA GLY A 136 14.31 22.64 11.71
C GLY A 136 13.84 22.47 10.26
N ILE A 137 13.87 21.25 9.71
CA ILE A 137 13.37 20.92 8.38
C ILE A 137 11.85 20.79 8.44
N SER A 138 11.15 21.78 7.90
CA SER A 138 9.68 21.79 7.78
C SER A 138 9.17 21.29 6.44
N GLU A 139 10.06 21.09 5.48
CA GLU A 139 9.75 20.56 4.15
C GLU A 139 9.38 19.07 4.23
N ILE A 140 8.40 18.66 3.42
CA ILE A 140 8.05 17.24 3.27
C ILE A 140 9.14 16.55 2.42
N PRO A 141 9.78 15.48 2.92
CA PRO A 141 10.98 14.90 2.31
C PRO A 141 10.68 14.00 1.09
N VAL A 142 9.49 14.10 0.52
CA VAL A 142 9.01 13.32 -0.63
C VAL A 142 8.18 14.20 -1.57
N ASP A 143 8.07 13.77 -2.82
CA ASP A 143 7.13 14.32 -3.79
C ASP A 143 5.81 13.55 -3.74
N TYR A 144 4.71 14.29 -3.61
CA TYR A 144 3.35 13.76 -3.45
C TYR A 144 2.37 14.48 -4.38
N GLY A 145 1.24 13.85 -4.66
CA GLY A 145 0.20 14.39 -5.52
C GLY A 145 -1.16 14.48 -4.83
N SER A 146 -2.15 14.92 -5.60
CA SER A 146 -3.57 14.74 -5.27
C SER A 146 -3.96 13.26 -5.13
N GLN A 147 -5.11 13.01 -4.52
CA GLN A 147 -5.78 11.72 -4.61
C GLN A 147 -6.91 11.77 -5.62
N ARG A 148 -7.22 10.60 -6.17
CA ARG A 148 -8.31 10.40 -7.12
C ARG A 148 -8.91 9.01 -6.90
N PRO A 149 -9.85 8.86 -5.96
CA PRO A 149 -10.70 7.68 -5.89
C PRO A 149 -11.54 7.53 -7.17
N ASP A 150 -11.80 6.29 -7.56
CA ASP A 150 -12.55 5.97 -8.76
C ASP A 150 -14.03 6.34 -8.60
N ILE A 151 -14.59 6.11 -7.39
CA ILE A 151 -15.97 6.42 -7.04
C ILE A 151 -16.00 7.05 -5.64
N MET A 152 -16.74 8.14 -5.51
CA MET A 152 -17.09 8.76 -4.23
C MET A 152 -18.60 8.95 -4.17
N ILE A 153 -19.25 8.40 -3.15
CA ILE A 153 -20.68 8.57 -2.92
C ILE A 153 -20.87 9.54 -1.75
N ILE A 154 -21.76 10.51 -1.92
CA ILE A 154 -22.06 11.53 -0.90
C ILE A 154 -23.56 11.55 -0.64
N GLY A 155 -23.96 11.21 0.58
CA GLY A 155 -25.35 11.17 1.01
C GLY A 155 -25.56 10.22 2.19
N ASN A 156 -26.83 10.00 2.52
CA ASN A 156 -27.25 9.28 3.72
C ASN A 156 -28.15 8.07 3.43
N SER A 157 -28.34 7.70 2.16
CA SER A 157 -29.20 6.54 1.85
C SER A 157 -28.68 5.21 2.40
N MET A 158 -27.37 5.12 2.66
CA MET A 158 -26.74 3.93 3.25
C MET A 158 -26.98 3.80 4.76
N ASP A 159 -27.53 4.83 5.43
CA ASP A 159 -27.85 4.76 6.87
C ASP A 159 -28.91 3.71 7.17
N ASP A 160 -29.80 3.43 6.23
CA ASP A 160 -30.88 2.45 6.39
C ASP A 160 -30.37 1.01 6.56
N TYR A 161 -29.10 0.74 6.22
CA TYR A 161 -28.49 -0.60 6.28
C TYR A 161 -27.67 -0.85 7.55
N GLU A 162 -27.40 0.18 8.36
CA GLU A 162 -26.60 0.06 9.57
C GLU A 162 -27.27 0.73 10.75
N LYS A 163 -27.36 0.01 11.87
CA LYS A 163 -27.89 0.57 13.11
C LYS A 163 -26.98 1.68 13.67
N ASP A 164 -25.67 1.50 13.53
CA ASP A 164 -24.66 2.39 14.10
C ASP A 164 -23.75 2.92 13.00
N VAL A 165 -23.82 4.24 12.76
CA VAL A 165 -22.97 4.92 11.78
C VAL A 165 -21.71 5.41 12.45
N TYR A 166 -20.54 5.06 11.90
CA TYR A 166 -19.25 5.49 12.40
C TYR A 166 -18.57 6.47 11.42
N GLU A 167 -17.91 7.50 11.95
CA GLU A 167 -17.07 8.41 11.16
C GLU A 167 -15.58 8.22 11.41
N LEU A 168 -14.78 8.38 10.36
CA LEU A 168 -13.33 8.57 10.44
C LEU A 168 -12.99 10.04 10.64
N LEU A 169 -12.26 10.33 11.72
CA LEU A 169 -11.75 11.66 12.03
C LEU A 169 -10.39 11.90 11.34
N SER A 170 -10.07 13.19 11.13
CA SER A 170 -8.81 13.62 10.50
C SER A 170 -7.52 13.15 11.21
N ASN A 171 -7.62 12.64 12.43
CA ASN A 171 -6.50 12.15 13.22
C ASN A 171 -6.36 10.61 13.18
N GLY A 172 -7.18 9.91 12.38
CA GLY A 172 -7.15 8.45 12.27
C GLY A 172 -7.91 7.71 13.39
N LYS A 173 -8.53 8.43 14.32
CA LYS A 173 -9.54 7.86 15.22
C LYS A 173 -10.87 7.77 14.50
N TYR A 174 -11.75 6.91 14.98
CA TYR A 174 -13.13 6.84 14.54
C TYR A 174 -14.04 6.85 15.75
N ARG A 175 -15.30 7.22 15.55
CA ARG A 175 -16.31 7.23 16.61
C ARG A 175 -17.69 6.98 16.00
N LYS A 176 -18.61 6.49 16.82
CA LYS A 176 -20.03 6.50 16.47
C LYS A 176 -20.49 7.95 16.36
N ILE A 177 -21.28 8.25 15.33
CA ILE A 177 -21.86 9.58 15.12
C ILE A 177 -23.10 9.70 16.01
N PRO A 178 -23.23 10.78 16.80
CA PRO A 178 -24.46 11.08 17.52
C PRO A 178 -25.65 11.27 16.56
N GLU A 179 -26.84 10.83 16.96
CA GLU A 179 -28.05 10.90 16.11
C GLU A 179 -28.38 12.34 15.68
N ASP A 180 -28.22 13.32 16.58
CA ASP A 180 -28.43 14.74 16.30
C ASP A 180 -27.51 15.30 15.22
N GLN A 181 -26.36 14.67 14.99
CA GLN A 181 -25.42 15.05 13.94
C GLN A 181 -25.67 14.35 12.61
N LEU A 182 -26.35 13.19 12.60
CA LEU A 182 -26.66 12.47 11.37
C LEU A 182 -27.68 13.23 10.51
N ASP A 183 -28.63 13.91 11.15
CA ASP A 183 -29.64 14.72 10.45
C ASP A 183 -29.06 16.01 9.83
N GLN A 184 -27.87 16.43 10.25
CA GLN A 184 -27.27 17.71 9.86
C GLN A 184 -26.06 17.56 8.91
N ARG A 185 -25.58 16.33 8.71
CA ARG A 185 -24.35 16.04 7.98
C ARG A 185 -24.58 14.92 6.99
N PHE A 186 -23.84 14.93 5.88
CA PHE A 186 -23.91 13.88 4.87
C PHE A 186 -22.66 13.01 4.90
N GLY A 187 -22.87 11.70 4.85
CA GLY A 187 -21.78 10.74 4.82
C GLY A 187 -21.11 10.66 3.46
N ILE A 188 -19.83 10.28 3.47
CA ILE A 188 -19.04 10.04 2.27
C ILE A 188 -18.49 8.61 2.31
N ASN A 189 -18.73 7.88 1.23
CA ASN A 189 -18.15 6.57 0.96
C ASN A 189 -17.19 6.65 -0.22
N ILE A 190 -16.17 5.81 -0.19
CA ILE A 190 -15.14 5.71 -1.22
C ILE A 190 -15.05 4.27 -1.71
N PHE A 191 -15.12 4.11 -3.03
CA PHE A 191 -14.90 2.84 -3.69
C PHE A 191 -13.83 2.98 -4.77
N ASP A 192 -13.04 1.93 -4.92
CA ASP A 192 -12.01 1.80 -5.94
C ASP A 192 -12.30 0.55 -6.77
N ILE A 193 -12.13 0.65 -8.09
CA ILE A 193 -12.52 -0.38 -9.03
C ILE A 193 -11.32 -1.27 -9.31
N LYS A 194 -11.52 -2.59 -9.17
CA LYS A 194 -10.46 -3.57 -9.45
C LYS A 194 -11.04 -4.74 -10.25
N LYS A 195 -10.43 -4.99 -11.42
CA LYS A 195 -10.65 -6.22 -12.19
C LYS A 195 -9.98 -7.40 -11.48
N THR A 196 -10.61 -7.86 -10.41
CA THR A 196 -10.16 -8.99 -9.62
C THR A 196 -11.37 -9.61 -8.95
N GLN A 197 -11.33 -10.94 -8.79
CA GLN A 197 -12.35 -11.68 -8.05
C GLN A 197 -12.31 -11.29 -6.57
N GLU A 198 -13.46 -11.34 -5.90
CA GLU A 198 -13.61 -10.94 -4.51
C GLU A 198 -12.57 -11.61 -3.59
N GLU A 199 -12.32 -12.91 -3.74
CA GLU A 199 -11.44 -13.67 -2.85
C GLU A 199 -9.95 -13.27 -2.99
N ARG A 200 -9.63 -12.52 -4.05
CA ARG A 200 -8.29 -11.98 -4.31
C ARG A 200 -8.15 -10.53 -3.82
N ILE A 201 -9.23 -9.92 -3.36
CA ILE A 201 -9.19 -8.65 -2.66
C ILE A 201 -8.63 -8.90 -1.27
N GLY A 202 -7.82 -7.95 -0.80
CA GLY A 202 -7.10 -8.13 0.44
C GLY A 202 -6.42 -6.86 0.87
N THR A 203 -5.60 -6.98 1.92
CA THR A 203 -5.04 -5.86 2.66
C THR A 203 -4.36 -4.79 1.80
N LYS A 204 -3.70 -5.18 0.69
CA LYS A 204 -3.06 -4.21 -0.22
C LYS A 204 -4.06 -3.23 -0.83
N HIS A 205 -5.26 -3.69 -1.18
CA HIS A 205 -6.30 -2.86 -1.78
C HIS A 205 -6.95 -1.98 -0.70
N PHE A 206 -7.24 -2.54 0.47
CA PHE A 206 -7.89 -1.79 1.56
C PHE A 206 -7.04 -0.64 2.12
N VAL A 207 -5.71 -0.76 2.12
CA VAL A 207 -4.84 0.36 2.52
C VAL A 207 -4.93 1.55 1.57
N GLU A 208 -5.19 1.32 0.28
CA GLU A 208 -5.43 2.41 -0.67
C GLU A 208 -6.74 3.15 -0.34
N ILE A 209 -7.82 2.43 -0.08
CA ILE A 209 -9.09 3.02 0.36
C ILE A 209 -8.90 3.82 1.65
N PHE A 210 -8.22 3.25 2.64
CA PHE A 210 -7.97 3.94 3.92
C PHE A 210 -7.14 5.22 3.73
N TYR A 211 -6.19 5.20 2.79
CA TYR A 211 -5.41 6.38 2.42
C TYR A 211 -6.29 7.49 1.84
N TYR A 212 -7.23 7.15 0.94
CA TYR A 212 -8.22 8.09 0.44
C TYR A 212 -9.05 8.65 1.59
N MET A 213 -9.65 7.79 2.40
CA MET A 213 -10.54 8.18 3.48
C MET A 213 -9.87 9.15 4.47
N LEU A 214 -8.67 8.82 4.95
CA LEU A 214 -7.97 9.65 5.94
C LEU A 214 -7.48 10.98 5.36
N SER A 215 -7.01 10.97 4.12
CA SER A 215 -6.58 12.21 3.45
C SER A 215 -7.78 13.12 3.14
N LEU A 216 -8.94 12.55 2.82
CA LEU A 216 -10.19 13.28 2.62
C LEU A 216 -10.77 13.81 3.94
N ALA A 217 -10.75 13.04 5.02
CA ALA A 217 -11.15 13.52 6.35
C ALA A 217 -10.29 14.72 6.80
N SER A 218 -9.00 14.68 6.47
CA SER A 218 -8.09 15.81 6.68
C SER A 218 -8.44 17.01 5.79
N PHE A 219 -8.83 16.76 4.53
CA PHE A 219 -9.26 17.80 3.60
C PHE A 219 -10.52 18.51 4.08
N LEU A 220 -11.54 17.77 4.51
CA LEU A 220 -12.77 18.35 5.03
C LEU A 220 -12.48 19.25 6.22
N LYS A 221 -11.69 18.77 7.20
CA LYS A 221 -11.33 19.56 8.38
C LYS A 221 -10.53 20.81 8.05
N GLU A 222 -9.53 20.73 7.17
CA GLU A 222 -8.71 21.90 6.82
C GLU A 222 -9.52 23.00 6.12
N ASN A 223 -10.60 22.63 5.42
CA ASN A 223 -11.50 23.56 4.75
C ASN A 223 -12.78 23.86 5.55
N GLY A 224 -12.86 23.43 6.81
CA GLY A 224 -14.03 23.66 7.67
C GLY A 224 -15.32 23.03 7.16
N LEU A 225 -15.24 21.91 6.43
CA LEU A 225 -16.39 21.17 5.89
C LEU A 225 -16.78 19.95 6.76
N ASP A 226 -16.04 19.67 7.82
CA ASP A 226 -16.27 18.54 8.73
C ASP A 226 -17.56 18.66 9.55
N HIS A 227 -18.11 19.87 9.68
CA HIS A 227 -19.45 20.09 10.25
C HIS A 227 -20.60 19.85 9.24
N LYS A 228 -20.29 19.58 7.97
CA LYS A 228 -21.26 19.33 6.88
C LYS A 228 -21.19 17.91 6.35
N PHE A 229 -19.99 17.35 6.38
CA PHE A 229 -19.70 16.04 5.84
C PHE A 229 -18.92 15.21 6.86
N PHE A 230 -19.06 13.89 6.76
CA PHE A 230 -18.22 12.93 7.46
C PHE A 230 -17.77 11.82 6.52
N ILE A 231 -16.61 11.23 6.80
CA ILE A 231 -16.17 10.04 6.08
C ILE A 231 -16.71 8.84 6.85
N ARG A 232 -17.60 8.06 6.24
CA ARG A 232 -18.15 6.84 6.86
C ARG A 232 -17.01 5.84 7.08
N ALA A 233 -16.99 5.15 8.22
CA ALA A 233 -16.10 4.00 8.40
C ALA A 233 -16.72 2.72 7.80
N ASN A 234 -18.06 2.59 7.86
CA ASN A 234 -18.84 1.54 7.21
C ASN A 234 -18.92 1.77 5.68
N PHE A 235 -19.22 0.73 4.91
CA PHE A 235 -19.54 0.81 3.48
C PHE A 235 -18.51 1.53 2.59
N ASN A 236 -17.21 1.29 2.81
CA ASN A 236 -16.17 1.66 1.86
C ASN A 236 -15.56 0.35 1.36
N GLY A 237 -15.05 0.30 0.14
CA GLY A 237 -14.58 -0.98 -0.37
C GLY A 237 -14.00 -0.95 -1.77
N ILE A 238 -13.87 -2.15 -2.31
CA ILE A 238 -13.37 -2.37 -3.66
C ILE A 238 -14.50 -2.94 -4.50
N PHE A 239 -14.82 -2.24 -5.60
CA PHE A 239 -15.74 -2.75 -6.61
C PHE A 239 -15.03 -3.87 -7.38
N HIS A 240 -15.49 -5.11 -7.21
CA HIS A 240 -14.81 -6.30 -7.71
C HIS A 240 -15.41 -6.81 -9.02
N GLU A 241 -14.63 -7.60 -9.74
CA GLU A 241 -15.05 -8.19 -11.02
C GLU A 241 -16.39 -8.91 -10.88
N SER A 242 -17.31 -8.58 -11.78
CA SER A 242 -18.66 -9.14 -11.89
C SER A 242 -18.96 -9.36 -13.37
N ASP A 243 -19.87 -10.28 -13.68
CA ASP A 243 -20.30 -10.49 -15.06
C ASP A 243 -21.27 -9.39 -15.54
N GLN A 244 -21.52 -9.37 -16.85
CA GLN A 244 -22.33 -8.32 -17.48
C GLN A 244 -23.80 -8.38 -17.05
N ASP A 245 -24.32 -9.58 -16.80
CA ASP A 245 -25.72 -9.77 -16.43
C ASP A 245 -25.97 -9.23 -15.02
N THR A 246 -25.05 -9.50 -14.10
CA THR A 246 -25.05 -8.95 -12.75
C THR A 246 -24.97 -7.43 -12.82
N PHE A 247 -24.06 -6.85 -13.61
CA PHE A 247 -23.95 -5.38 -13.75
C PHE A 247 -25.25 -4.68 -14.14
N ASN A 248 -26.08 -5.30 -14.97
CA ASN A 248 -27.36 -4.74 -15.41
C ASN A 248 -28.40 -4.64 -14.27
N LEU A 249 -28.12 -5.23 -13.10
CA LEU A 249 -28.93 -5.12 -11.89
C LEU A 249 -28.74 -3.77 -11.18
N ILE A 250 -27.66 -3.02 -11.47
CA ILE A 250 -27.38 -1.74 -10.83
C ILE A 250 -28.31 -0.66 -11.39
N ARG A 251 -29.39 -0.36 -10.66
CA ARG A 251 -30.36 0.68 -10.99
C ARG A 251 -30.31 1.86 -10.02
N SER A 252 -29.64 1.65 -8.89
CA SER A 252 -29.49 2.58 -7.78
C SER A 252 -28.18 2.31 -7.04
N ILE A 253 -27.84 3.18 -6.09
CA ILE A 253 -26.65 3.00 -5.24
C ILE A 253 -26.86 1.86 -4.26
N GLN A 254 -28.09 1.67 -3.79
CA GLN A 254 -28.49 0.61 -2.90
C GLN A 254 -28.20 -0.76 -3.51
N ASP A 255 -28.40 -0.91 -4.83
CA ASP A 255 -28.12 -2.15 -5.56
C ASP A 255 -26.63 -2.53 -5.47
N ILE A 256 -25.71 -1.55 -5.39
CA ILE A 256 -24.27 -1.82 -5.25
C ILE A 256 -23.98 -2.62 -3.96
N ILE A 257 -24.68 -2.29 -2.87
CA ILE A 257 -24.52 -2.97 -1.59
C ILE A 257 -25.37 -4.24 -1.54
N PHE A 258 -26.62 -4.18 -1.99
CA PHE A 258 -27.58 -5.28 -1.90
C PHE A 258 -27.15 -6.52 -2.71
N TYR A 259 -26.58 -6.32 -3.89
CA TYR A 259 -26.04 -7.40 -4.73
C TYR A 259 -24.53 -7.64 -4.50
N GLU A 260 -23.98 -7.11 -3.40
CA GLU A 260 -22.60 -7.39 -2.96
C GLU A 260 -21.53 -7.08 -4.01
N PHE A 261 -21.68 -6.05 -4.85
CA PHE A 261 -20.66 -5.68 -5.86
C PHE A 261 -19.34 -5.18 -5.27
N VAL A 262 -19.32 -4.96 -3.97
CA VAL A 262 -18.23 -4.31 -3.26
C VAL A 262 -17.77 -5.19 -2.11
N SER A 263 -16.50 -5.58 -2.14
CA SER A 263 -15.85 -6.15 -0.97
C SER A 263 -15.56 -5.02 0.03
N ILE A 264 -16.38 -4.96 1.08
CA ILE A 264 -16.30 -3.94 2.13
C ILE A 264 -14.98 -4.08 2.91
N ILE A 265 -14.36 -2.95 3.24
CA ILE A 265 -13.10 -2.95 3.99
C ILE A 265 -13.32 -3.51 5.40
N PRO A 266 -12.49 -4.47 5.88
CA PRO A 266 -12.45 -4.83 7.28
C PRO A 266 -11.75 -3.69 8.04
N TRP A 267 -12.55 -2.80 8.62
CA TRP A 267 -12.10 -1.50 9.13
C TRP A 267 -10.93 -1.59 10.12
N GLU A 268 -11.09 -2.34 11.22
CA GLU A 268 -10.07 -2.41 12.28
C GLU A 268 -8.74 -2.94 11.77
N GLU A 269 -8.78 -3.99 10.94
CA GLU A 269 -7.57 -4.58 10.37
C GLU A 269 -6.90 -3.62 9.38
N SER A 270 -7.68 -2.98 8.50
CA SER A 270 -7.18 -2.03 7.51
C SER A 270 -6.56 -0.81 8.18
N ARG A 271 -7.21 -0.28 9.22
CA ARG A 271 -6.70 0.81 10.05
C ARG A 271 -5.40 0.43 10.73
N ARG A 272 -5.35 -0.72 11.40
CA ARG A 272 -4.16 -1.23 12.08
C ARG A 272 -2.98 -1.35 11.14
N VAL A 273 -3.20 -1.91 9.95
CA VAL A 273 -2.16 -2.05 8.93
C VAL A 273 -1.71 -0.68 8.42
N PHE A 274 -2.63 0.22 8.07
CA PHE A 274 -2.29 1.56 7.60
C PHE A 274 -1.45 2.32 8.63
N LEU A 275 -1.88 2.35 9.89
CA LEU A 275 -1.17 3.04 10.98
C LEU A 275 0.22 2.44 11.22
N LYS A 276 0.36 1.11 11.11
CA LYS A 276 1.66 0.44 11.20
C LYS A 276 2.61 0.89 10.08
N ILE A 277 2.11 1.04 8.86
CA ILE A 277 2.89 1.52 7.70
C ILE A 277 3.27 2.99 7.89
N ALA A 278 2.31 3.85 8.26
CA ALA A 278 2.56 5.26 8.51
C ALA A 278 3.60 5.46 9.63
N ASN A 279 3.50 4.70 10.72
CA ASN A 279 4.50 4.70 11.79
C ASN A 279 5.85 4.20 11.31
N LYS A 280 5.90 3.17 10.45
CA LYS A 280 7.16 2.71 9.88
C LYS A 280 7.83 3.80 9.04
N ILE A 281 7.07 4.46 8.17
CA ILE A 281 7.57 5.58 7.36
C ILE A 281 8.07 6.71 8.25
N ARG A 282 7.29 7.06 9.28
CA ARG A 282 7.69 8.07 10.27
C ARG A 282 9.01 7.69 10.95
N ASN A 283 9.18 6.45 11.37
CA ASN A 283 10.41 5.99 12.00
C ASN A 283 11.60 6.05 11.05
N LEU A 284 11.44 5.62 9.79
CA LEU A 284 12.48 5.75 8.78
C LEU A 284 12.88 7.22 8.60
N TRP A 285 11.92 8.13 8.49
CA TRP A 285 12.17 9.57 8.41
C TRP A 285 12.88 10.13 9.65
N LEU A 286 12.43 9.75 10.85
CA LEU A 286 13.03 10.19 12.11
C LEU A 286 14.44 9.64 12.31
N SER A 287 14.81 8.54 11.66
CA SER A 287 16.18 8.01 11.64
C SER A 287 17.05 8.56 10.49
N SER A 288 16.47 9.30 9.54
CA SER A 288 17.17 9.86 8.37
C SER A 288 17.71 11.29 8.58
N PRO A 289 18.82 11.70 7.96
CA PRO A 289 19.57 10.93 6.97
C PRO A 289 20.47 9.89 7.63
N CYS A 290 20.60 8.72 7.01
CA CYS A 290 21.43 7.62 7.50
C CYS A 290 22.10 6.85 6.37
N GLN A 291 23.07 6.00 6.72
CA GLN A 291 23.65 5.03 5.80
C GLN A 291 22.57 4.02 5.41
N ILE A 292 22.47 3.70 4.13
CA ILE A 292 21.43 2.81 3.64
C ILE A 292 21.53 1.41 4.29
N GLU A 293 22.76 0.98 4.58
CA GLU A 293 23.14 -0.26 5.25
C GLU A 293 22.41 -0.45 6.59
N THR A 294 22.03 0.64 7.27
CA THR A 294 21.29 0.62 8.53
C THR A 294 19.84 0.17 8.38
N THR A 295 19.26 0.27 7.19
CA THR A 295 17.89 -0.14 6.92
C THR A 295 17.85 -1.62 6.56
N VAL A 296 17.19 -2.49 7.32
CA VAL A 296 17.26 -3.94 7.07
C VAL A 296 16.54 -4.33 5.76
N PRO A 297 17.20 -5.08 4.85
CA PRO A 297 16.52 -5.65 3.68
C PRO A 297 15.71 -6.88 4.09
N ASN A 298 14.57 -7.09 3.42
CA ASN A 298 13.83 -8.35 3.45
C ASN A 298 13.98 -9.01 2.09
N LEU A 299 14.82 -10.05 1.98
CA LEU A 299 15.05 -10.76 0.73
C LEU A 299 14.05 -11.93 0.61
N HIS A 300 13.25 -11.92 -0.46
CA HIS A 300 12.19 -12.89 -0.70
C HIS A 300 11.93 -13.06 -2.21
N GLN A 301 11.00 -13.94 -2.60
CA GLN A 301 10.68 -14.20 -4.02
C GLN A 301 10.39 -12.93 -4.84
N GLY A 302 9.69 -11.96 -4.25
CA GLY A 302 9.35 -10.69 -4.89
C GLY A 302 10.56 -9.79 -5.18
N CYS A 303 11.74 -10.10 -4.64
CA CYS A 303 13.00 -9.46 -5.02
C CYS A 303 13.36 -9.69 -6.48
N GLY A 304 12.84 -10.75 -7.11
CA GLY A 304 13.06 -11.02 -8.53
C GLY A 304 12.58 -9.89 -9.46
N TYR A 305 11.62 -9.08 -8.99
CA TYR A 305 11.05 -7.92 -9.69
C TYR A 305 11.37 -6.59 -9.00
N CYS A 306 12.25 -6.60 -7.98
CA CYS A 306 12.58 -5.40 -7.24
C CYS A 306 13.65 -4.58 -7.97
N GLN A 307 13.35 -3.32 -8.29
CA GLN A 307 14.29 -2.42 -8.96
C GLN A 307 15.55 -2.09 -8.12
N TYR A 308 15.59 -2.46 -6.84
CA TYR A 308 16.67 -2.18 -5.90
C TYR A 308 17.46 -3.43 -5.49
N ILE A 309 17.25 -4.58 -6.16
CA ILE A 309 17.88 -5.84 -5.77
C ILE A 309 19.41 -5.80 -5.90
N GLU A 310 19.93 -5.15 -6.95
CA GLU A 310 21.38 -5.05 -7.16
C GLU A 310 22.06 -4.21 -6.08
N ASP A 311 21.40 -3.14 -5.63
CA ASP A 311 21.85 -2.33 -4.51
C ASP A 311 21.87 -3.12 -3.18
N CYS A 312 20.83 -3.95 -2.95
CA CYS A 312 20.78 -4.84 -1.79
C CYS A 312 21.92 -5.87 -1.82
N LYS A 313 22.17 -6.50 -2.99
CA LYS A 313 23.26 -7.49 -3.16
C LYS A 313 24.61 -6.90 -2.81
N GLU A 314 24.93 -5.73 -3.35
CA GLU A 314 26.21 -5.07 -3.09
C GLU A 314 26.38 -4.71 -1.60
N THR A 315 25.35 -4.15 -0.96
CA THR A 315 25.42 -3.83 0.49
C THR A 315 25.55 -5.06 1.38
N LEU A 316 25.26 -6.24 0.84
CA LEU A 316 25.38 -7.53 1.52
C LEU A 316 26.62 -8.32 1.06
N GLY A 317 27.55 -7.69 0.33
CA GLY A 317 28.83 -8.26 -0.06
C GLY A 317 28.83 -9.03 -1.38
N CYS A 318 27.71 -9.09 -2.10
CA CYS A 318 27.61 -9.71 -3.42
C CYS A 318 27.96 -8.68 -4.51
N THR A 319 29.25 -8.56 -4.81
CA THR A 319 29.80 -7.80 -5.94
C THR A 319 30.26 -8.75 -7.05
N ASP A 320 30.45 -8.24 -8.28
CA ASP A 320 30.86 -9.05 -9.43
C ASP A 320 32.24 -9.74 -9.23
N THR A 321 33.06 -9.27 -8.28
CA THR A 321 34.40 -9.82 -7.96
C THR A 321 34.47 -10.56 -6.61
N SER A 322 33.38 -10.57 -5.83
CA SER A 322 33.36 -11.17 -4.50
C SER A 322 33.23 -12.70 -4.53
N ASN A 323 33.91 -13.37 -3.60
CA ASN A 323 33.72 -14.81 -3.39
C ASN A 323 32.37 -15.04 -2.68
N PRO A 324 31.52 -15.98 -3.14
CA PRO A 324 30.26 -16.31 -2.48
C PRO A 324 30.39 -16.66 -1.00
N SER A 325 31.55 -17.15 -0.56
CA SER A 325 31.84 -17.44 0.85
C SER A 325 31.80 -16.20 1.74
N ASP A 326 32.06 -15.01 1.19
CA ASP A 326 32.09 -13.74 1.92
C ASP A 326 30.73 -13.03 1.93
N TRP A 327 29.77 -13.52 1.14
CA TRP A 327 28.43 -12.95 1.07
C TRP A 327 27.71 -13.09 2.39
N SER A 328 26.88 -12.11 2.74
CA SER A 328 26.04 -12.19 3.93
C SER A 328 25.09 -13.39 3.86
N VAL A 329 24.87 -14.08 4.98
CA VAL A 329 23.84 -15.14 5.10
C VAL A 329 22.43 -14.66 4.74
N LYS A 330 22.17 -13.34 4.79
CA LYS A 330 20.91 -12.74 4.37
C LYS A 330 20.62 -12.96 2.88
N LEU A 331 21.66 -13.16 2.05
CA LEU A 331 21.53 -13.39 0.61
C LEU A 331 21.11 -14.82 0.25
N ILE A 332 21.10 -15.75 1.21
CA ILE A 332 20.72 -17.13 0.95
C ILE A 332 19.23 -17.18 0.56
N PRO A 333 18.89 -17.65 -0.65
CA PRO A 333 17.53 -17.65 -1.15
C PRO A 333 16.55 -18.35 -0.20
N PHE A 334 15.34 -17.77 -0.09
CA PHE A 334 14.24 -18.27 0.73
C PHE A 334 14.54 -18.37 2.24
N THR A 335 15.62 -17.76 2.72
CA THR A 335 15.90 -17.68 4.16
C THR A 335 15.06 -16.56 4.77
N SER A 336 14.24 -16.86 5.77
CA SER A 336 13.45 -15.83 6.43
C SER A 336 14.34 -14.84 7.20
N PRO A 337 13.93 -13.56 7.35
CA PRO A 337 14.68 -12.59 8.16
C PRO A 337 14.94 -13.07 9.59
N SER A 338 14.00 -13.81 10.18
CA SER A 338 14.13 -14.35 11.53
C SER A 338 15.25 -15.38 11.64
N ILE A 339 15.38 -16.26 10.64
CA ILE A 339 16.45 -17.26 10.56
C ILE A 339 17.80 -16.56 10.38
N ALA A 340 17.89 -15.59 9.47
CA ALA A 340 19.11 -14.84 9.25
C ALA A 340 19.56 -14.06 10.49
N GLU A 341 18.62 -13.47 11.26
CA GLU A 341 18.93 -12.81 12.53
C GLU A 341 19.41 -13.80 13.60
N GLN A 342 18.81 -15.00 13.71
CA GLN A 342 19.28 -16.05 14.61
C GLN A 342 20.73 -16.46 14.28
N LEU A 343 21.02 -16.73 13.00
CA LEU A 343 22.38 -17.06 12.55
C LEU A 343 23.39 -15.97 12.96
N ILE A 344 23.04 -14.70 12.73
CA ILE A 344 23.95 -13.58 12.99
C ILE A 344 24.14 -13.31 14.49
N ARG A 345 23.05 -13.27 15.27
CA ARG A 345 23.10 -12.82 16.67
C ARG A 345 23.40 -13.94 17.65
N GLU A 346 22.84 -15.13 17.43
CA GLU A 346 22.95 -16.25 18.36
C GLU A 346 24.14 -17.14 18.04
N TYR A 347 24.41 -17.36 16.75
CA TYR A 347 25.47 -18.26 16.29
C TYR A 347 26.73 -17.53 15.77
N ASN A 348 26.72 -16.19 15.81
CA ASN A 348 27.79 -15.33 15.27
C ASN A 348 28.24 -15.80 13.87
N CYS A 349 27.26 -16.00 13.00
CA CYS A 349 27.40 -16.50 11.65
C CYS A 349 26.86 -15.46 10.67
N LYS A 350 27.77 -14.67 10.09
CA LYS A 350 27.46 -13.50 9.26
C LYS A 350 27.56 -13.81 7.77
N THR A 351 28.42 -14.74 7.37
CA THR A 351 28.67 -15.06 5.95
C THR A 351 28.25 -16.48 5.55
N VAL A 352 28.05 -16.70 4.25
CA VAL A 352 27.73 -18.01 3.68
C VAL A 352 28.85 -19.03 3.97
N GLY A 353 30.12 -18.60 3.89
CA GLY A 353 31.27 -19.45 4.19
C GLY A 353 31.37 -19.83 5.66
N GLU A 354 31.05 -18.91 6.58
CA GLU A 354 30.95 -19.22 8.00
C GLU A 354 29.82 -20.22 8.28
N LEU A 355 28.67 -20.05 7.62
CA LEU A 355 27.54 -20.96 7.76
C LEU A 355 27.92 -22.37 7.32
N TYR A 356 28.48 -22.51 6.12
CA TYR A 356 28.89 -23.81 5.58
C TYR A 356 29.89 -24.54 6.50
N LYS A 357 30.81 -23.81 7.15
CA LYS A 357 31.80 -24.39 8.07
C LYS A 357 31.22 -24.75 9.45
N LYS A 358 30.24 -23.99 9.93
CA LYS A 358 29.72 -24.11 11.32
C LYS A 358 28.40 -24.87 11.41
N ILE A 359 27.67 -25.08 10.31
CA ILE A 359 26.30 -25.59 10.39
C ILE A 359 26.18 -26.96 11.06
N ASP A 360 27.19 -27.82 10.88
CA ASP A 360 27.24 -29.15 11.50
C ASP A 360 27.52 -29.11 13.02
N SER A 361 27.99 -27.99 13.56
CA SER A 361 28.21 -27.81 15.00
C SER A 361 27.00 -27.21 15.72
N PHE A 362 25.91 -26.90 15.00
CA PHE A 362 24.71 -26.35 15.61
C PHE A 362 23.93 -27.44 16.34
N THR A 363 23.88 -27.33 17.67
CA THR A 363 23.13 -28.26 18.52
C THR A 363 21.65 -27.89 18.54
N VAL A 364 20.78 -28.84 18.17
CA VAL A 364 19.33 -28.72 18.32
C VAL A 364 18.99 -28.84 19.81
N GLY A 365 18.54 -27.73 20.40
CA GLY A 365 18.09 -27.69 21.80
C GLY A 365 16.68 -28.25 21.98
N SER A 366 16.25 -28.38 23.23
CA SER A 366 14.90 -28.84 23.59
C SER A 366 13.78 -27.84 23.29
N ILE A 367 14.12 -26.55 23.16
CA ILE A 367 13.16 -25.49 22.81
C ILE A 367 13.11 -25.38 21.28
N PRO A 368 11.96 -25.63 20.62
CA PRO A 368 11.86 -25.56 19.18
C PRO A 368 12.19 -24.15 18.67
N ARG A 369 13.05 -24.06 17.65
CA ARG A 369 13.43 -22.80 16.99
C ARG A 369 13.16 -22.87 15.50
N PRO A 370 12.75 -21.75 14.86
CA PRO A 370 12.58 -21.67 13.41
C PRO A 370 13.80 -22.09 12.59
N LEU A 371 15.01 -21.93 13.13
CA LEU A 371 16.26 -22.32 12.45
C LEU A 371 16.42 -23.84 12.32
N TYR A 372 16.00 -24.62 13.31
CA TYR A 372 16.29 -26.06 13.39
C TYR A 372 15.79 -26.89 12.19
N PRO A 373 14.52 -26.76 11.73
CA PRO A 373 14.07 -27.50 10.55
C PRO A 373 14.77 -27.06 9.26
N GLU A 374 15.39 -25.88 9.24
CA GLU A 374 16.01 -25.30 8.05
C GLU A 374 17.49 -25.65 7.91
N LEU A 375 18.13 -26.23 8.95
CA LEU A 375 19.57 -26.53 8.94
C LEU A 375 20.01 -27.39 7.74
N PRO A 376 19.33 -28.51 7.39
CA PRO A 376 19.75 -29.32 6.24
C PRO A 376 19.71 -28.53 4.93
N PHE A 377 18.63 -27.78 4.70
CA PHE A 377 18.48 -26.96 3.49
C PHE A 377 19.45 -25.78 3.45
N LEU A 378 19.73 -25.14 4.59
CA LEU A 378 20.70 -24.06 4.68
C LEU A 378 22.11 -24.55 4.31
N LYS A 379 22.48 -25.78 4.69
CA LYS A 379 23.76 -26.39 4.32
C LYS A 379 23.87 -26.54 2.81
N ILE A 380 22.87 -27.17 2.19
CA ILE A 380 22.81 -27.39 0.74
C ILE A 380 22.84 -26.06 -0.03
N LYS A 381 22.05 -25.07 0.42
CA LYS A 381 22.02 -23.73 -0.19
C LYS A 381 23.38 -23.03 -0.08
N ALA A 382 24.02 -23.07 1.09
CA ALA A 382 25.33 -22.46 1.29
C ALA A 382 26.40 -23.14 0.42
N GLU A 383 26.40 -24.47 0.38
CA GLU A 383 27.31 -25.26 -0.45
C GLU A 383 27.11 -24.98 -1.94
N SER A 384 25.86 -24.91 -2.39
CA SER A 384 25.51 -24.61 -3.79
C SER A 384 26.02 -23.24 -4.21
N LEU A 385 25.89 -22.23 -3.34
CA LEU A 385 26.39 -20.88 -3.57
C LEU A 385 27.92 -20.84 -3.64
N ILE A 386 28.62 -21.48 -2.69
CA ILE A 386 30.09 -21.52 -2.62
C ILE A 386 30.67 -22.25 -3.84
N LYS A 387 30.09 -23.41 -4.19
CA LYS A 387 30.58 -24.24 -5.30
C LYS A 387 30.10 -23.75 -6.67
N ASN A 388 29.17 -22.80 -6.70
CA ASN A 388 28.47 -22.33 -7.90
C ASN A 388 27.91 -23.49 -8.75
N LYS A 389 27.27 -24.46 -8.08
CA LYS A 389 26.71 -25.68 -8.69
C LYS A 389 25.33 -25.97 -8.13
N PHE A 390 24.46 -26.55 -8.95
CA PHE A 390 23.23 -27.14 -8.47
C PHE A 390 23.55 -28.36 -7.61
N ILE A 391 22.99 -28.40 -6.41
CA ILE A 391 23.10 -29.53 -5.49
C ILE A 391 21.68 -29.99 -5.23
N TYR A 392 21.41 -31.26 -5.52
CA TYR A 392 20.13 -31.88 -5.25
C TYR A 392 20.16 -32.47 -3.84
N PRO A 393 19.10 -32.28 -3.03
CA PRO A 393 18.99 -32.94 -1.75
C PRO A 393 18.94 -34.47 -1.95
N GLU A 394 19.51 -35.21 -1.01
CA GLU A 394 19.36 -36.68 -0.98
C GLU A 394 17.92 -37.05 -0.57
N TYR A 395 17.48 -38.28 -0.87
CA TYR A 395 16.08 -38.75 -0.75
C TYR A 395 15.45 -38.53 0.65
N ASP A 396 16.26 -38.33 1.69
CA ASP A 396 15.83 -38.19 3.08
C ASP A 396 15.90 -36.74 3.60
N GLN A 397 16.33 -35.79 2.75
CA GLN A 397 16.55 -34.39 3.11
C GLN A 397 15.40 -33.46 2.68
N THR A 398 14.36 -34.00 2.01
CA THR A 398 13.18 -33.25 1.55
C THR A 398 11.91 -33.62 2.31
N HIS A 399 11.84 -33.27 3.59
CA HIS A 399 10.56 -33.21 4.29
C HIS A 399 10.38 -31.82 4.87
N SER A 400 9.60 -31.01 4.16
CA SER A 400 9.02 -29.75 4.64
C SER A 400 7.65 -29.58 4.02
#